data_AF-A0A848FIX6-F1
#
_entry.id   AF-A0A848FIX6-F1
#
_cell.length_a   1.000
_cell.length_b   1.000
_cell.length_c   1.000
_cell.angle_alpha   90.00
_cell.angle_beta   90.00
_cell.angle_gamma   90.00
#
_symmetry.space_group_name_H-M   'P 1'
#
loop_
_entity.id
_entity.type
_entity.pdbx_description
1 polymer ?
#
loop_
_entity_poly.entity_id
_entity_poly.type
_entity_poly.pdbx_seq_one_letter_code
_entity_poly.pdbx_strand_id
1 'polypeptide(L)'
;MATFEPDTWTAAFKRMLGRWGLFPSPTTAQHVTEMEQLADLLHQTERQLNRARIQHLCEAISLRQLQALWRQKIPEVQQLLRRAPLEPGLLDTWSRRKIAQAIESWESVVQAASQRSLQVLDFCNLQGALEEVSNALFICARVERGLVGRT
;
A
#
# COMPACT_ATOMS: atom_id res chain seq x y z
N MET A 1 9.89 -32.57 -40.32
CA MET A 1 10.75 -31.45 -39.90
C MET A 1 10.21 -30.95 -38.57
N ALA A 2 10.88 -31.28 -37.46
CA ALA A 2 10.49 -30.82 -36.13
C ALA A 2 11.18 -29.47 -35.89
N THR A 3 10.39 -28.41 -35.74
CA THR A 3 10.85 -27.09 -35.31
C THR A 3 11.29 -27.18 -33.86
N PHE A 4 12.60 -27.05 -33.63
CA PHE A 4 13.18 -26.89 -32.29
C PHE A 4 12.83 -25.48 -31.81
N GLU A 5 11.91 -25.34 -30.83
CA GLU A 5 11.65 -24.07 -30.16
C GLU A 5 12.84 -23.71 -29.24
N PRO A 6 13.60 -22.63 -29.51
CA PRO A 6 14.80 -22.29 -28.75
C PRO A 6 14.52 -21.66 -27.36
N ASP A 7 13.26 -21.41 -27.00
CA ASP A 7 12.91 -20.56 -25.87
C ASP A 7 12.85 -21.25 -24.50
N THR A 8 12.93 -22.59 -24.46
CA THR A 8 12.72 -23.34 -23.22
C THR A 8 13.95 -23.36 -22.30
N TRP A 9 15.17 -23.47 -22.86
CA TRP A 9 16.38 -23.59 -22.04
C TRP A 9 16.76 -22.27 -21.38
N THR A 10 16.69 -21.15 -22.09
CA THR A 10 17.01 -19.82 -21.53
C THR A 10 16.01 -19.43 -20.44
N ALA A 11 14.73 -19.77 -20.61
CA ALA A 11 13.69 -19.54 -19.60
C ALA A 11 13.80 -20.49 -18.40
N ALA A 12 14.25 -21.74 -18.60
CA ALA A 12 14.53 -22.68 -17.52
C ALA A 12 15.80 -22.27 -16.74
N PHE A 13 16.85 -21.84 -17.44
CA PHE A 13 18.09 -21.35 -16.85
C PHE A 13 17.86 -20.08 -16.05
N LYS A 14 17.13 -19.09 -16.58
CA LYS A 14 16.72 -17.90 -15.82
C LYS A 14 15.87 -18.24 -14.59
N ARG A 15 14.94 -19.20 -14.68
CA ARG A 15 14.18 -19.70 -13.51
C ARG A 15 15.07 -20.38 -12.48
N MET A 16 16.05 -21.15 -12.93
CA MET A 16 17.00 -21.83 -12.05
C MET A 16 17.92 -20.82 -11.37
N LEU A 17 18.44 -19.84 -12.10
CA LEU A 17 19.24 -18.74 -11.54
C LEU A 17 18.42 -17.85 -10.59
N GLY A 18 17.14 -17.61 -10.90
CA GLY A 18 16.20 -16.96 -9.99
C GLY A 18 15.94 -17.76 -8.71
N ARG A 19 15.90 -19.10 -8.79
CA ARG A 19 15.86 -20.00 -7.62
C ARG A 19 17.12 -19.94 -6.76
N TRP A 20 18.25 -19.54 -7.35
CA TRP A 20 19.54 -19.42 -6.69
C TRP A 20 19.82 -17.98 -6.24
N GLY A 21 18.87 -17.06 -6.40
CA GLY A 21 18.99 -15.67 -5.99
C GLY A 21 19.93 -14.81 -6.83
N LEU A 22 20.30 -15.26 -8.04
CA LEU A 22 21.18 -14.53 -8.96
C LEU A 22 20.41 -13.56 -9.88
N PHE A 23 19.08 -13.63 -9.86
CA PHE A 23 18.18 -12.65 -10.45
C PHE A 23 16.93 -12.56 -9.57
N PRO A 24 16.35 -11.37 -9.39
CA PRO A 24 15.03 -11.26 -8.79
C PRO A 24 14.03 -12.08 -9.62
N SER A 25 13.26 -12.94 -8.96
CA SER A 25 12.16 -13.62 -9.62
C SER A 25 11.23 -12.57 -10.24
N PRO A 26 10.67 -12.78 -11.44
CA PRO A 26 9.68 -11.86 -12.01
C PRO A 26 8.52 -11.57 -11.03
N THR A 27 8.20 -12.52 -10.16
CA THR A 27 7.23 -12.37 -9.07
C THR A 27 7.64 -11.33 -8.02
N THR A 28 8.92 -11.23 -7.69
CA THR A 28 9.44 -10.26 -6.70
C THR A 28 9.48 -8.84 -7.27
N ALA A 29 9.88 -8.67 -8.53
CA ALA A 29 9.86 -7.35 -9.18
C ALA A 29 8.43 -6.82 -9.34
N GLN A 30 7.49 -7.71 -9.66
CA GLN A 30 6.06 -7.39 -9.70
C GLN A 30 5.53 -7.01 -8.31
N HIS A 31 5.86 -7.77 -7.27
CA HIS A 31 5.49 -7.49 -5.88
C HIS A 31 5.91 -6.09 -5.42
N VAL A 32 7.18 -5.72 -5.63
CA VAL A 32 7.70 -4.39 -5.30
C VAL A 32 6.92 -3.29 -6.02
N THR A 33 6.62 -3.50 -7.31
CA THR A 33 5.87 -2.53 -8.11
C THR A 33 4.44 -2.34 -7.59
N GLU A 34 3.76 -3.44 -7.24
CA GLU A 34 2.40 -3.41 -6.68
C GLU A 34 2.37 -2.73 -5.31
N MET A 35 3.36 -2.97 -4.45
CA MET A 35 3.48 -2.27 -3.16
C MET A 35 3.66 -0.75 -3.34
N GLU A 36 4.51 -0.33 -4.28
CA GLU A 36 4.72 1.10 -4.54
C GLU A 36 3.48 1.76 -5.12
N GLN A 37 2.82 1.11 -6.07
CA GLN A 37 1.57 1.61 -6.63
C GLN A 37 0.50 1.76 -5.55
N LEU A 38 0.40 0.79 -4.63
CA LEU A 38 -0.51 0.89 -3.50
C LEU A 38 -0.13 2.05 -2.57
N ALA A 39 1.16 2.21 -2.23
CA ALA A 39 1.62 3.31 -1.41
C ALA A 39 1.29 4.68 -2.05
N ASP A 40 1.53 4.83 -3.35
CA ASP A 40 1.21 6.04 -4.10
C ASP A 40 -0.29 6.34 -4.12
N LEU A 41 -1.13 5.32 -4.34
CA LEU A 41 -2.59 5.47 -4.31
C LEU A 41 -3.11 5.90 -2.93
N LEU A 42 -2.57 5.31 -1.86
CA LEU A 42 -2.92 5.68 -0.49
C LEU A 42 -2.47 7.11 -0.16
N HIS A 43 -1.26 7.48 -0.59
CA HIS A 43 -0.73 8.83 -0.40
C HIS A 43 -1.53 9.89 -1.17
N GLN A 44 -1.94 9.58 -2.41
CA GLN A 44 -2.83 10.46 -3.17
C GLN A 44 -4.19 10.62 -2.49
N THR A 45 -4.74 9.54 -1.96
CA THR A 45 -6.01 9.55 -1.23
C THR A 45 -5.91 10.38 0.05
N GLU A 46 -4.84 10.20 0.83
CA GLU A 46 -4.50 11.03 2.00
C GLU A 46 -4.48 12.51 1.63
N ARG A 47 -3.75 12.89 0.58
CA ARG A 47 -3.65 14.29 0.14
C ARG A 47 -5.00 14.88 -0.28
N GLN A 48 -5.84 14.09 -0.95
CA GLN A 48 -7.19 14.52 -1.32
C GLN A 48 -8.06 14.77 -0.09
N LEU A 49 -8.00 13.89 0.91
CA LEU A 49 -8.72 14.03 2.18
C LEU A 49 -8.21 15.23 2.98
N ASN A 50 -6.90 15.47 2.97
CA ASN A 50 -6.31 16.66 3.59
C ASN A 50 -6.79 17.95 2.93
N ARG A 51 -6.84 18.00 1.59
CA ARG A 51 -7.37 19.16 0.85
C ARG A 51 -8.82 19.42 1.20
N ALA A 52 -9.65 18.38 1.28
CA ALA A 52 -11.05 18.53 1.70
C ALA A 52 -11.16 19.05 3.15
N ARG A 53 -10.30 18.59 4.05
CA ARG A 53 -10.23 19.10 5.42
C ARG A 53 -9.85 20.59 5.46
N ILE A 54 -8.85 21.00 4.68
CA ILE A 54 -8.49 22.43 4.54
C ILE A 54 -9.65 23.24 3.97
N GLN A 55 -10.33 22.74 2.93
CA GLN A 55 -11.53 23.38 2.38
C GLN A 55 -12.62 23.55 3.43
N HIS A 56 -12.80 22.57 4.32
CA HIS A 56 -13.74 22.70 5.44
C HIS A 56 -13.32 23.78 6.44
N LEU A 57 -12.03 23.82 6.82
CA LEU A 57 -11.49 24.85 7.72
C LEU A 57 -11.58 26.25 7.12
N CYS A 58 -11.49 26.37 5.80
CA CYS A 58 -11.71 27.61 5.06
C CYS A 58 -13.19 27.87 4.72
N GLU A 59 -14.12 27.12 5.31
CA GLU A 59 -15.57 27.25 5.13
C GLU A 59 -16.08 27.06 3.68
N ALA A 60 -15.23 26.53 2.78
CA ALA A 60 -15.58 26.26 1.39
C ALA A 60 -16.46 24.99 1.24
N ILE A 61 -16.37 24.05 2.18
CA ILE A 61 -17.29 22.92 2.29
C ILE A 61 -17.81 22.77 3.73
N SER A 62 -19.04 22.30 3.85
CA SER A 62 -19.66 22.00 5.13
C SER A 62 -19.05 20.74 5.78
N LEU A 63 -19.16 20.64 7.10
CA LEU A 63 -18.80 19.42 7.84
C LEU A 63 -19.53 18.18 7.31
N ARG A 64 -20.79 18.33 6.90
CA ARG A 64 -21.59 17.23 6.32
C ARG A 64 -21.00 16.72 5.01
N GLN A 65 -20.50 17.61 4.15
CA GLN A 65 -19.83 17.23 2.90
C GLN A 65 -18.50 16.52 3.19
N LEU A 66 -17.72 17.02 4.15
CA LEU A 66 -16.48 16.36 4.58
C LEU A 66 -16.75 14.95 5.13
N GLN A 67 -17.74 14.79 6.01
CA GLN A 67 -18.16 13.49 6.54
C GLN A 67 -18.60 12.53 5.43
N ALA A 68 -19.36 13.02 4.44
CA ALA A 68 -19.78 12.21 3.31
C ALA A 68 -18.58 11.71 2.48
N LEU A 69 -17.60 12.58 2.21
CA LEU A 69 -16.37 12.19 1.52
C LEU A 69 -15.60 11.11 2.28
N TRP A 70 -15.42 11.27 3.60
CA TRP A 70 -14.75 10.27 4.44
C TRP A 70 -15.50 8.93 4.45
N ARG A 71 -16.83 8.95 4.58
CA ARG A 71 -17.65 7.74 4.53
C ARG A 71 -17.55 7.01 3.20
N GLN A 72 -17.35 7.73 2.10
CA GLN A 72 -17.08 7.13 0.79
C GLN A 72 -15.65 6.58 0.69
N LYS A 73 -14.65 7.31 1.18
CA LYS A 73 -13.24 6.95 1.00
C LYS A 73 -12.74 5.83 1.92
N ILE A 74 -13.29 5.70 3.12
CA ILE A 74 -12.94 4.62 4.05
C ILE A 74 -13.09 3.23 3.41
N PRO A 75 -14.24 2.83 2.82
CA PRO A 75 -14.38 1.52 2.21
C PRO A 75 -13.47 1.33 0.97
N GLU A 76 -13.21 2.38 0.20
CA GLU A 76 -12.24 2.34 -0.91
C GLU A 76 -10.82 2.01 -0.39
N VAL A 77 -10.38 2.68 0.68
CA VAL A 77 -9.08 2.41 1.33
C VAL A 77 -9.06 0.99 1.92
N GLN A 78 -10.10 0.56 2.62
CA GLN A 78 -10.19 -0.83 3.13
C GLN A 78 -10.06 -1.86 2.01
N GLN A 79 -10.68 -1.62 0.85
CA GLN A 79 -10.58 -2.52 -0.30
C GLN A 79 -9.15 -2.54 -0.88
N LEU A 80 -8.46 -1.40 -0.92
CA LEU A 80 -7.07 -1.32 -1.34
C LEU A 80 -6.15 -2.08 -0.38
N LEU A 81 -6.31 -1.88 0.94
CA LEU A 81 -5.48 -2.54 1.96
C LEU A 81 -5.68 -4.05 2.03
N ARG A 82 -6.90 -4.55 1.78
CA ARG A 82 -7.14 -6.01 1.64
C ARG A 82 -6.39 -6.65 0.48
N ARG A 83 -6.00 -5.86 -0.52
CA ARG A 83 -5.21 -6.29 -1.68
C ARG A 83 -3.73 -5.99 -1.51
N ALA A 84 -3.29 -5.57 -0.32
CA ALA A 84 -1.89 -5.29 -0.08
C ALA A 84 -1.05 -6.55 -0.36
N PRO A 85 -0.08 -6.49 -1.29
CA PRO A 85 0.82 -7.59 -1.55
C PRO A 85 1.78 -7.66 -0.37
N LEU A 86 1.37 -8.40 0.67
CA LEU A 86 2.22 -8.74 1.81
C LEU A 86 3.03 -10.00 1.55
N GLU A 87 2.64 -10.78 0.55
CA GLU A 87 3.27 -12.00 0.04
C GLU A 87 2.97 -12.12 -1.46
N PRO A 88 3.84 -12.74 -2.29
CA PRO A 88 5.19 -13.18 -1.97
C PRO A 88 6.24 -12.06 -2.17
N GLY A 89 7.03 -11.77 -1.14
CA GLY A 89 8.08 -10.73 -1.15
C GLY A 89 9.38 -11.17 -0.50
N LEU A 90 10.45 -10.39 -0.66
CA LEU A 90 11.72 -10.52 0.08
C LEU A 90 11.70 -9.78 1.43
N LEU A 91 10.58 -9.15 1.79
CA LEU A 91 10.41 -8.50 3.10
C LEU A 91 10.81 -9.45 4.22
N ASP A 92 11.65 -8.96 5.12
CA ASP A 92 11.94 -9.64 6.35
C ASP A 92 10.70 -9.65 7.27
N THR A 93 10.74 -10.49 8.31
CA THR A 93 9.63 -10.59 9.27
C THR A 93 9.35 -9.28 10.00
N TRP A 94 10.31 -8.35 10.07
CA TRP A 94 10.13 -7.06 10.74
C TRP A 94 9.32 -6.09 9.87
N SER A 95 9.66 -5.94 8.59
CA SER A 95 8.95 -5.07 7.65
C SER A 95 7.50 -5.51 7.44
N ARG A 96 7.24 -6.81 7.35
CA ARG A 96 5.86 -7.33 7.27
C ARG A 96 5.05 -6.98 8.52
N ARG A 97 5.64 -7.17 9.71
CA ARG A 97 5.00 -6.78 10.97
C ARG A 97 4.73 -5.29 11.04
N LYS A 98 5.63 -4.45 10.52
CA LYS A 98 5.42 -2.99 10.48
C LYS A 98 4.23 -2.60 9.62
N ILE A 99 4.10 -3.17 8.42
CA ILE A 99 2.94 -2.90 7.55
C ILE A 99 1.65 -3.41 8.21
N ALA A 100 1.65 -4.66 8.70
CA ALA A 100 0.49 -5.25 9.37
C ALA A 100 0.04 -4.39 10.57
N GLN A 101 0.98 -3.98 11.43
CA GLN A 101 0.70 -3.11 12.57
C GLN A 101 0.12 -1.75 12.15
N ALA A 102 0.63 -1.14 11.08
CA ALA A 102 0.11 0.12 10.58
C ALA A 102 -1.34 -0.04 10.07
N ILE A 103 -1.62 -1.13 9.34
CA ILE A 103 -2.97 -1.45 8.84
C ILE A 103 -3.93 -1.67 10.02
N GLU A 104 -3.55 -2.49 11.00
CA GLU A 104 -4.36 -2.74 12.21
C GLU A 104 -4.64 -1.45 12.99
N SER A 105 -3.63 -0.59 13.14
CA SER A 105 -3.77 0.73 13.79
C SER A 105 -4.81 1.57 13.05
N TRP A 106 -4.72 1.65 11.72
CA TRP A 106 -5.67 2.39 10.90
C TRP A 106 -7.09 1.83 11.00
N GLU A 107 -7.26 0.51 10.92
CA GLU A 107 -8.57 -0.14 11.07
C GLU A 107 -9.20 0.11 12.45
N SER A 108 -8.39 0.12 13.51
CA SER A 108 -8.82 0.48 14.86
C SER A 108 -9.35 1.93 14.93
N VAL A 109 -8.65 2.88 14.30
CA VAL A 109 -9.10 4.28 14.24
C VAL A 109 -10.41 4.40 13.45
N VAL A 110 -10.54 3.68 12.32
CA VAL A 110 -11.79 3.62 11.55
C VAL A 110 -12.94 3.07 12.38
N GLN A 111 -12.71 1.99 13.14
CA GLN A 111 -13.73 1.40 14.00
C GLN A 111 -14.16 2.37 15.10
N ALA A 112 -13.22 3.01 15.78
CA ALA A 112 -13.50 4.02 16.80
C ALA A 112 -14.29 5.22 16.24
N ALA A 113 -13.96 5.65 15.02
CA ALA A 113 -14.64 6.74 14.33
C ALA A 113 -16.07 6.37 13.90
N SER A 114 -16.34 5.10 13.58
CA SER A 114 -17.65 4.60 13.13
C SER A 114 -18.72 4.54 14.23
N GLN A 115 -18.31 4.45 15.50
CA GLN A 115 -19.20 4.26 16.65
C GLN A 115 -19.79 5.58 17.18
N ARG A 116 -19.35 6.74 16.67
CA ARG A 116 -19.76 8.06 17.15
C ARG A 116 -19.94 9.06 16.02
N SER A 117 -20.47 10.23 16.34
CA SER A 117 -20.48 11.35 15.40
C SER A 117 -19.05 11.84 15.15
N LEU A 118 -18.65 11.93 13.87
CA LEU A 118 -17.30 12.34 13.48
C LEU A 118 -17.06 13.82 13.81
N GLN A 119 -16.07 14.06 14.67
CA GLN A 119 -15.55 15.38 14.99
C GLN A 119 -14.33 15.69 14.11
N VAL A 120 -13.91 16.96 14.09
CA VAL A 120 -12.75 17.40 13.29
C VAL A 120 -11.48 16.62 13.66
N LEU A 121 -11.28 16.34 14.95
CA LEU A 121 -10.14 15.55 15.43
C LEU A 121 -10.13 14.12 14.87
N ASP A 122 -11.30 13.52 14.62
CA ASP A 122 -11.38 12.17 14.06
C ASP A 122 -10.83 12.13 12.63
N PHE A 123 -11.07 13.17 11.82
CA PHE A 123 -10.48 13.26 10.49
C PHE A 123 -8.96 13.39 10.55
N CYS A 124 -8.42 14.13 11.52
CA CYS A 124 -6.97 14.22 11.73
C CYS A 124 -6.38 12.85 12.06
N ASN A 125 -7.02 12.10 12.96
CA ASN A 125 -6.56 10.78 13.39
C ASN A 125 -6.63 9.76 12.24
N LEU A 126 -7.74 9.75 11.49
CA LEU A 126 -7.91 8.89 10.33
C LEU A 126 -6.88 9.20 9.24
N GLN A 127 -6.58 10.48 9.01
CA GLN A 127 -5.60 10.93 8.04
C GLN A 127 -4.18 10.55 8.47
N GLY A 128 -3.81 10.79 9.73
CA GLY A 128 -2.50 10.44 10.26
C GLY A 128 -2.25 8.93 10.22
N ALA A 129 -3.23 8.12 10.61
CA ALA A 129 -3.11 6.67 10.51
C ALA A 129 -3.00 6.19 9.05
N LEU A 130 -3.68 6.85 8.10
CA LEU A 130 -3.56 6.52 6.67
C LEU A 130 -2.17 6.88 6.12
N GLU A 131 -1.63 8.02 6.55
CA GLU A 131 -0.27 8.44 6.24
C GLU A 131 0.76 7.41 6.74
N GLU A 132 0.63 6.94 7.98
CA GLU A 132 1.48 5.88 8.55
C GLU A 132 1.49 4.61 7.69
N VAL A 133 0.31 4.15 7.24
CA VAL A 133 0.20 2.98 6.36
C VAL A 133 0.90 3.22 5.02
N SER A 134 0.64 4.37 4.39
CA SER A 134 1.26 4.71 3.10
C SER A 134 2.78 4.77 3.19
N ASN A 135 3.31 5.35 4.27
CA ASN A 135 4.74 5.44 4.54
C ASN A 135 5.36 4.07 4.81
N ALA A 136 4.70 3.23 5.60
CA ALA A 136 5.16 1.87 5.87
C ALA A 136 5.30 1.05 4.59
N LEU A 137 4.29 1.11 3.71
CA LEU A 137 4.31 0.44 2.41
C LEU A 137 5.41 0.99 1.51
N PHE A 138 5.55 2.32 1.41
CA PHE A 138 6.57 2.97 0.58
C PHE A 138 7.99 2.60 1.03
N ILE A 139 8.28 2.70 2.34
CA ILE A 139 9.60 2.37 2.90
C ILE A 139 9.92 0.90 2.63
N CYS A 140 8.99 0.00 2.89
CA CYS A 140 9.19 -1.43 2.70
C CYS A 140 9.43 -1.77 1.22
N ALA A 141 8.66 -1.20 0.30
CA ALA A 141 8.84 -1.40 -1.12
C ALA A 141 10.22 -0.89 -1.60
N ARG A 142 10.68 0.26 -1.08
CA ARG A 142 12.03 0.77 -1.38
C ARG A 142 13.14 -0.13 -0.84
N VAL A 143 12.97 -0.68 0.36
CA VAL A 143 13.93 -1.63 0.95
C VAL A 143 14.00 -2.89 0.07
N GLU A 144 12.85 -3.46 -0.30
CA GLU A 144 12.83 -4.62 -1.20
C GLU A 144 13.46 -4.33 -2.56
N ARG A 145 13.17 -3.18 -3.17
CA ARG A 145 13.83 -2.75 -4.41
C ARG A 145 15.35 -2.69 -4.24
N GLY A 146 15.83 -2.19 -3.11
CA GLY A 146 17.25 -2.14 -2.78
C GLY A 146 17.88 -3.53 -2.60
N LEU A 147 17.11 -4.50 -2.11
CA LEU A 147 17.54 -5.90 -2.03
C LEU A 147 17.57 -6.55 -3.42
N VAL A 148 16.53 -6.33 -4.22
CA VAL A 148 16.39 -6.80 -5.61
C VAL A 148 17.52 -6.28 -6.51
N GLY A 149 17.96 -5.03 -6.33
CA GLY A 149 19.06 -4.45 -7.10
C GLY A 149 20.47 -4.89 -6.66
N ARG A 150 20.60 -5.62 -5.55
CA ARG A 150 21.88 -6.13 -5.01
C ARG A 150 22.10 -7.63 -5.27
N THR A 151 21.03 -8.36 -5.57
CA THR A 151 21.02 -9.78 -5.97
C THR A 151 21.15 -9.91 -7.47
#